data_AF-A0AAD8A1K3-F1
#
_entry.id   AF-A0AAD8A1K3-F1
#
_cell.length_a   1.000
_cell.length_b   1.000
_cell.length_c   1.000
_cell.angle_alpha   90.00
_cell.angle_beta   90.00
_cell.angle_gamma   90.00
#
_symmetry.space_group_name_H-M   'P 1'
#
loop_
_entity.id
_entity.type
_entity.pdbx_description
1 polymer ?
#
loop_
_entity_poly.entity_id
_entity_poly.type
_entity_poly.pdbx_seq_one_letter_code
_entity_poly.pdbx_strand_id
1 'polypeptide(L)'
;MLGTISKCCTSAAQTSLQEIRRSFSKAVPIICNGQFTIPTNNKANIVRNGGILTFNQNILNRQLSNLRTLSTFNTPPIPLAITGTVATKDESRDFMAVFPDVVRDLTEAGRHLDIPEATKWFAKVLQYNVPGGKKNRGLATVYAFRMLAPKDQLTAENIRLSLIMGWCIEMFQAFFLVLDDIMDNSITRRGRPCWYRNNNLGIAAVNDGILMENGLYQLLRRYFRDKPYYVHVMELFHDFLFISAHSSEIEYLSTHKRKAKFRQFTMNRYNSIVKYKTAYSSFHLPVALAMYMAGYMDEEMHRQAKTILLERGPIFSVHNEYYKTFRTGICVDIIGTDIEDGKCTL
;
A
#
# COMPACT_ATOMS: atom_id res chain seq x y z
N MET A 1 23.13 44.34 -37.16
CA MET A 1 21.89 43.97 -36.44
C MET A 1 22.00 42.55 -35.83
N LEU A 2 23.11 42.25 -35.13
CA LEU A 2 23.37 40.93 -34.51
C LEU A 2 23.96 41.04 -33.07
N GLY A 3 24.26 42.25 -32.59
CA GLY A 3 24.79 42.49 -31.24
C GLY A 3 23.73 42.68 -30.14
N THR A 4 22.48 42.93 -30.51
CA THR A 4 21.39 43.24 -29.55
C THR A 4 20.59 42.00 -29.13
N ILE A 5 20.64 40.91 -29.91
CA ILE A 5 19.91 39.66 -29.61
C ILE A 5 20.65 38.80 -28.58
N SER A 6 21.99 38.85 -28.55
CA SER A 6 22.83 38.10 -27.61
C SER A 6 22.68 38.58 -26.14
N LYS A 7 22.50 39.89 -25.93
CA LYS A 7 22.31 40.47 -24.58
C LYS A 7 20.92 40.19 -23.98
N CYS A 8 19.90 39.97 -24.81
CA CYS A 8 18.55 39.66 -24.34
C CYS A 8 18.43 38.20 -23.88
N CYS A 9 19.10 37.27 -24.56
CA CYS A 9 19.09 35.84 -24.20
C CYS A 9 19.89 35.52 -22.92
N THR A 10 20.96 36.26 -22.65
CA THR A 10 21.78 36.08 -21.43
C THR A 10 21.09 36.64 -20.17
N SER A 11 20.34 37.74 -20.30
CA SER A 11 19.53 38.32 -19.24
C SER A 11 18.38 37.39 -18.82
N ALA A 12 17.61 36.86 -19.79
CA ALA A 12 16.48 35.95 -19.50
C ALA A 12 16.92 34.61 -18.89
N ALA A 13 18.09 34.09 -19.25
CA ALA A 13 18.67 32.88 -18.66
C ALA A 13 19.15 33.09 -17.20
N GLN A 14 19.66 34.28 -16.87
CA GLN A 14 20.08 34.60 -15.49
C GLN A 14 18.90 34.82 -14.55
N THR A 15 17.82 35.44 -15.03
CA THR A 15 16.60 35.67 -14.23
C THR A 15 15.87 34.36 -13.93
N SER A 16 15.77 33.45 -14.91
CA SER A 16 15.18 32.11 -14.72
C SER A 16 16.01 31.22 -13.79
N LEU A 17 17.35 31.26 -13.88
CA LEU A 17 18.22 30.55 -12.93
C LEU A 17 18.14 31.12 -11.51
N GLN A 18 17.93 32.43 -11.33
CA GLN A 18 17.71 33.03 -10.01
C GLN A 18 16.34 32.67 -9.41
N GLU A 19 15.29 32.54 -10.23
CA GLU A 19 13.96 32.08 -9.78
C GLU A 19 13.94 30.59 -9.42
N ILE A 20 14.65 29.75 -10.16
CA ILE A 20 14.87 28.34 -9.82
C ILE A 20 15.65 28.23 -8.50
N ARG A 21 16.70 29.03 -8.32
CA ARG A 21 17.52 29.03 -7.08
C ARG A 21 16.75 29.56 -5.86
N ARG A 22 15.84 30.52 -6.04
CA ARG A 22 14.90 31.00 -4.99
C ARG A 22 13.82 29.97 -4.63
N SER A 23 13.46 29.08 -5.55
CA SER A 23 12.49 28.01 -5.32
C SER A 23 13.13 26.85 -4.55
N PHE A 24 14.41 26.54 -4.81
CA PHE A 24 15.16 25.53 -4.03
C PHE A 24 15.51 25.98 -2.61
N SER A 25 15.70 27.27 -2.36
CA SER A 25 15.99 27.78 -1.00
C SER A 25 14.77 27.84 -0.07
N LYS A 26 13.57 27.51 -0.56
CA LYS A 26 12.36 27.31 0.26
C LYS A 26 12.06 25.85 0.60
N ALA A 27 12.91 24.90 0.21
CA ALA A 27 12.81 23.53 0.69
C ALA A 27 13.44 23.43 2.08
N VAL A 28 12.60 23.21 3.09
CA VAL A 28 13.05 22.86 4.45
C VAL A 28 13.80 21.52 4.37
N PRO A 29 15.05 21.43 4.85
CA PRO A 29 15.72 20.14 4.96
C PRO A 29 15.01 19.30 6.03
N ILE A 30 14.46 18.15 5.64
CA ILE A 30 14.02 17.13 6.58
C ILE A 30 15.29 16.48 7.15
N ILE A 31 15.60 16.81 8.41
CA ILE A 31 16.68 16.17 9.15
C ILE A 31 16.24 14.75 9.50
N CYS A 32 16.86 13.75 8.86
CA CYS A 32 16.77 12.35 9.27
C CYS A 32 17.59 12.16 10.56
N ASN A 33 16.94 12.16 11.72
CA ASN A 33 17.57 11.69 12.96
C ASN A 33 17.59 10.16 12.97
N GLY A 34 18.60 9.59 12.32
CA GLY A 34 19.04 8.21 12.55
C GLY A 34 20.33 8.23 13.34
N GLN A 35 20.27 7.95 14.64
CA GLN A 35 21.46 7.62 15.43
C GLN A 35 22.01 6.27 14.95
N PHE A 36 22.99 6.29 14.06
CA PHE A 36 23.95 5.19 13.94
C PHE A 36 25.32 5.75 13.56
N THR A 37 26.24 5.65 14.52
CA THR A 37 27.67 5.91 14.39
C THR A 37 28.28 4.91 13.42
N ILE A 38 28.76 5.38 12.27
CA ILE A 38 29.69 4.64 11.42
C ILE A 38 31.11 5.11 11.81
N PRO A 39 32.05 4.21 12.17
CA PRO A 39 33.41 4.61 12.52
C PRO A 39 34.14 5.06 11.26
N THR A 40 34.52 6.35 11.21
CA THR A 40 35.44 6.86 10.19
C THR A 40 36.87 6.48 10.57
N ASN A 41 37.45 5.64 9.73
CA ASN A 41 38.82 5.18 9.80
C ASN A 41 39.76 6.34 9.37
N ASN A 42 40.10 7.23 10.29
CA ASN A 42 41.03 8.33 10.02
C ASN A 42 42.47 7.94 10.41
N LYS A 43 43.31 7.81 9.39
CA LYS A 43 44.77 7.83 9.50
C LYS A 43 45.22 9.10 10.24
N ALA A 44 45.69 8.94 11.48
CA ALA A 44 46.37 10.01 12.21
C ALA A 44 47.86 9.98 11.87
N ASN A 45 48.34 11.02 11.18
CA ASN A 45 49.75 11.35 11.12
C ASN A 45 50.19 11.85 12.49
N ILE A 46 51.15 11.13 13.08
CA ILE A 46 51.81 11.47 14.33
C ILE A 46 52.83 12.57 14.03
N VAL A 47 52.67 13.74 14.67
CA VAL A 47 53.77 14.65 14.97
C VAL A 47 53.72 14.93 16.46
N ARG A 48 54.70 14.38 17.20
CA ARG A 48 55.00 14.72 18.59
C ARG A 48 55.77 16.04 18.61
N ASN A 49 55.38 16.96 19.49
CA ASN A 49 56.32 17.76 20.26
C ASN A 49 55.69 18.22 21.58
N GLY A 50 56.53 18.26 22.61
CA GLY A 50 56.17 18.18 24.03
C GLY A 50 55.66 19.48 24.66
N GLY A 51 55.08 19.33 25.85
CA GLY A 51 54.67 20.43 26.72
C GLY A 51 53.47 20.07 27.59
N ILE A 52 53.72 19.70 28.84
CA ILE A 52 52.68 19.56 29.88
C ILE A 52 52.23 20.97 30.27
N LEU A 53 50.94 21.30 30.08
CA LEU A 53 50.29 22.43 30.73
C LEU A 53 48.88 22.03 31.21
N THR A 54 48.71 22.12 32.53
CA THR A 54 47.50 21.93 33.33
C THR A 54 46.36 22.85 32.90
N PHE A 55 45.16 22.31 32.67
CA PHE A 55 43.98 23.09 32.27
C PHE A 55 43.12 23.47 33.49
N ASN A 56 42.82 24.76 33.59
CA ASN A 56 42.12 25.43 34.68
C ASN A 56 40.59 25.27 34.51
N GLN A 57 39.91 24.67 35.49
CA GLN A 57 38.52 24.18 35.38
C GLN A 57 37.44 25.24 35.65
N ASN A 58 37.74 26.54 35.45
CA ASN A 58 36.85 27.65 35.87
C ASN A 58 36.26 28.50 34.74
N ILE A 59 36.35 28.07 33.47
CA ILE A 59 35.73 28.79 32.32
C ILE A 59 34.47 28.08 31.76
N LEU A 60 34.13 26.88 32.25
CA LEU A 60 32.95 26.12 31.78
C LEU A 60 31.65 26.40 32.56
N ASN A 61 31.72 27.02 33.74
CA ASN A 61 30.54 27.21 34.61
C ASN A 61 29.77 28.53 34.42
N ARG A 62 30.11 29.35 33.41
CA ARG A 62 29.42 30.62 33.14
C ARG A 62 28.49 30.62 31.91
N GLN A 63 28.33 29.48 31.24
CA GLN A 63 27.37 29.34 30.13
C GLN A 63 26.21 28.37 30.42
N LEU A 64 26.00 27.97 31.68
CA LEU A 64 24.91 27.07 32.10
C LEU A 64 23.75 27.75 32.82
N SER A 65 23.63 29.08 32.77
CA SER A 65 22.54 29.81 33.45
C SER A 65 21.43 30.33 32.52
N ASN A 66 21.40 29.92 31.24
CA ASN A 66 20.33 30.29 30.29
C ASN A 66 19.66 29.08 29.61
N LEU A 67 19.54 27.96 30.33
CA LEU A 67 18.58 26.92 29.96
C LEU A 67 17.18 27.40 30.33
N ARG A 68 16.54 28.17 29.44
CA ARG A 68 15.07 28.25 29.42
C ARG A 68 14.57 26.81 29.27
N THR A 69 13.79 26.37 30.25
CA THR A 69 12.99 25.15 30.21
C THR A 69 12.10 25.19 28.96
N LEU A 70 12.57 24.59 27.86
CA LEU A 70 11.76 24.36 26.67
C LEU A 70 10.78 23.24 27.01
N SER A 71 9.51 23.60 26.95
CA SER A 71 8.37 22.73 27.12
C SER A 71 8.47 21.48 26.26
N THR A 72 7.85 20.40 26.73
CA THR A 72 7.57 19.19 25.96
C THR A 72 6.88 19.57 24.64
N PHE A 73 7.66 19.67 23.56
CA PHE A 73 7.13 19.64 22.21
C PHE A 73 6.59 18.23 21.97
N ASN A 74 5.30 18.04 22.24
CA ASN A 74 4.53 17.02 21.56
C ASN A 74 4.68 17.32 20.07
N THR A 75 5.54 16.55 19.39
CA THR A 75 5.54 16.53 17.93
C THR A 75 4.14 16.09 17.52
N PRO A 76 3.40 16.88 16.72
CA PRO A 76 2.09 16.45 16.26
C PRO A 76 2.27 15.12 15.54
N PRO A 77 1.41 14.11 15.82
CA PRO A 77 1.53 12.82 15.18
C PRO A 77 1.51 13.01 13.66
N ILE A 78 2.50 12.43 12.97
CA ILE A 78 2.59 12.49 11.50
C ILE A 78 1.23 12.03 10.95
N PRO A 79 0.55 12.85 10.12
CA PRO A 79 -0.74 12.48 9.56
C PRO A 79 -0.66 11.10 8.87
N LEU A 80 -1.62 10.23 9.18
CA LEU A 80 -1.71 8.87 8.62
C LEU A 80 -1.61 8.85 7.08
N ALA A 81 -2.17 9.88 6.43
CA ALA A 81 -2.07 10.07 4.98
C ALA A 81 -0.62 10.15 4.45
N ILE A 82 0.33 10.73 5.21
CA ILE A 82 1.75 10.86 4.81
C ILE A 82 2.47 9.52 4.91
N THR A 83 2.11 8.68 5.89
CA THR A 83 2.63 7.31 6.01
C THR A 83 1.96 6.34 5.02
N GLY A 84 0.87 6.80 4.38
CA GLY A 84 0.07 6.02 3.44
C GLY A 84 -0.59 4.80 4.07
N THR A 85 -0.74 4.78 5.40
CA THR A 85 -1.60 3.84 6.14
C THR A 85 -2.89 4.55 6.49
N VAL A 86 -4.00 3.81 6.50
CA VAL A 86 -5.29 4.32 6.97
C VAL A 86 -5.50 4.14 8.47
N ALA A 87 -4.63 3.38 9.14
CA ALA A 87 -4.81 3.00 10.55
C ALA A 87 -3.67 3.36 11.47
N THR A 88 -4.02 3.58 12.74
CA THR A 88 -3.05 3.69 13.85
C THR A 88 -2.34 2.35 14.09
N LYS A 89 -1.24 2.37 14.83
CA LYS A 89 -0.50 1.15 15.18
C LYS A 89 -1.35 0.15 15.98
N ASP A 90 -2.23 0.64 16.84
CA ASP A 90 -3.07 -0.20 17.68
C ASP A 90 -4.17 -0.86 16.85
N GLU A 91 -4.82 -0.11 15.96
CA GLU A 91 -5.85 -0.68 15.07
C GLU A 91 -5.26 -1.68 14.07
N SER A 92 -4.03 -1.44 13.59
CA SER A 92 -3.30 -2.42 12.79
C SER A 92 -3.00 -3.70 13.58
N ARG A 93 -2.66 -3.58 14.87
CA ARG A 93 -2.42 -4.70 15.77
C ARG A 93 -3.69 -5.51 16.01
N ASP A 94 -4.80 -4.84 16.26
CA ASP A 94 -6.11 -5.48 16.46
C ASP A 94 -6.56 -6.24 15.20
N PHE A 95 -6.36 -5.65 14.03
CA PHE A 95 -6.62 -6.32 12.75
C PHE A 95 -5.76 -7.57 12.59
N MET A 96 -4.46 -7.47 12.89
CA MET A 96 -3.52 -8.60 12.86
C MET A 96 -3.85 -9.69 13.87
N ALA A 97 -4.44 -9.35 15.03
CA ALA A 97 -4.80 -10.33 16.06
C ALA A 97 -5.90 -11.31 15.59
N VAL A 98 -6.69 -10.93 14.58
CA VAL A 98 -7.72 -11.81 13.99
C VAL A 98 -7.15 -12.74 12.91
N PHE A 99 -5.97 -12.45 12.35
CA PHE A 99 -5.39 -13.25 11.27
C PHE A 99 -5.13 -14.73 11.64
N PRO A 100 -4.60 -15.06 12.84
CA PRO A 100 -4.45 -16.45 13.25
C PRO A 100 -5.76 -17.22 13.28
N ASP A 101 -6.87 -16.58 13.69
CA ASP A 101 -8.20 -17.19 13.66
C ASP A 101 -8.63 -17.51 12.23
N VAL A 102 -8.38 -16.60 11.28
CA VAL A 102 -8.68 -16.81 9.86
C VAL A 102 -7.91 -18.00 9.29
N VAL A 103 -6.60 -18.09 9.58
CA VAL A 103 -5.78 -19.23 9.13
C VAL A 103 -6.29 -20.52 9.74
N ARG A 104 -6.57 -20.52 11.05
CA ARG A 104 -7.12 -21.67 11.78
C ARG A 104 -8.44 -22.14 11.17
N ASP A 105 -9.36 -21.22 10.90
CA ASP A 105 -10.68 -21.56 10.36
C ASP A 105 -10.65 -22.09 8.93
N LEU A 106 -9.58 -21.83 8.19
CA LEU A 106 -9.38 -22.34 6.84
C LEU A 106 -8.61 -23.66 6.79
N THR A 107 -7.85 -23.97 7.84
CA THR A 107 -6.93 -25.10 7.86
C THR A 107 -7.39 -26.20 8.83
N GLU A 108 -7.99 -25.85 9.96
CA GLU A 108 -8.42 -26.81 10.99
C GLU A 108 -9.93 -27.12 10.94
N ALA A 109 -10.71 -26.44 10.10
CA ALA A 109 -12.18 -26.55 10.09
C ALA A 109 -12.72 -27.82 9.43
N GLY A 110 -12.28 -28.98 9.94
CA GLY A 110 -12.97 -30.28 9.81
C GLY A 110 -13.04 -30.85 8.40
N ARG A 111 -12.22 -30.38 7.47
CA ARG A 111 -12.19 -30.84 6.08
C ARG A 111 -10.80 -31.31 5.72
N HIS A 112 -10.72 -32.49 5.13
CA HIS A 112 -9.48 -33.12 4.67
C HIS A 112 -8.47 -33.46 5.78
N LEU A 113 -8.94 -33.95 6.94
CA LEU A 113 -8.08 -34.45 8.03
C LEU A 113 -7.20 -35.64 7.58
N ASP A 114 -7.61 -36.32 6.51
CA ASP A 114 -6.89 -37.37 5.81
C ASP A 114 -5.67 -36.86 5.02
N ILE A 115 -5.56 -35.54 4.75
CA ILE A 115 -4.46 -34.94 3.98
C ILE A 115 -3.85 -33.74 4.74
N PRO A 116 -3.15 -33.98 5.87
CA PRO A 116 -2.58 -32.91 6.70
C PRO A 116 -1.52 -32.07 5.96
N GLU A 117 -0.92 -32.61 4.91
CA GLU A 117 0.07 -31.92 4.07
C GLU A 117 -0.55 -30.77 3.28
N ALA A 118 -1.74 -30.98 2.70
CA ALA A 118 -2.47 -29.96 1.95
C ALA A 118 -2.89 -28.80 2.86
N THR A 119 -3.35 -29.13 4.08
CA THR A 119 -3.70 -28.15 5.10
C THR A 119 -2.49 -27.31 5.55
N LYS A 120 -1.35 -27.96 5.83
CA LYS A 120 -0.09 -27.26 6.16
C LYS A 120 0.39 -26.38 5.02
N TRP A 121 0.25 -26.85 3.78
CA TRP A 121 0.59 -26.07 2.60
C TRP A 121 -0.28 -24.82 2.48
N PHE A 122 -1.60 -24.95 2.67
CA PHE A 122 -2.50 -23.81 2.59
C PHE A 122 -2.21 -22.77 3.69
N ALA A 123 -1.91 -23.21 4.91
CA ALA A 123 -1.47 -22.31 5.98
C ALA A 123 -0.25 -21.48 5.54
N LYS A 124 0.73 -22.12 4.88
CA LYS A 124 1.93 -21.46 4.36
C LYS A 124 1.60 -20.45 3.26
N VAL A 125 0.70 -20.81 2.32
CA VAL A 125 0.22 -19.91 1.26
C VAL A 125 -0.39 -18.64 1.87
N LEU A 126 -1.27 -18.78 2.86
CA LEU A 126 -1.94 -17.66 3.52
C LEU A 126 -0.93 -16.78 4.26
N GLN A 127 -0.07 -17.38 5.09
CA GLN A 127 0.92 -16.64 5.90
C GLN A 127 1.94 -15.88 5.05
N TYR A 128 2.30 -16.41 3.88
CA TYR A 128 3.24 -15.75 2.97
C TYR A 128 2.60 -14.57 2.24
N ASN A 129 1.39 -14.77 1.69
CA ASN A 129 0.81 -13.84 0.71
C ASN A 129 -0.10 -12.79 1.33
N VAL A 130 -0.83 -13.10 2.41
CA VAL A 130 -1.94 -12.27 2.91
C VAL A 130 -1.51 -11.15 3.86
N PRO A 131 -0.82 -11.41 5.01
CA PRO A 131 -0.68 -10.43 6.10
C PRO A 131 0.31 -9.29 5.84
N GLY A 132 1.10 -9.38 4.76
CA GLY A 132 2.05 -8.34 4.36
C GLY A 132 1.38 -7.03 3.90
N GLY A 133 2.19 -6.09 3.43
CA GLY A 133 1.71 -4.79 2.93
C GLY A 133 1.01 -3.94 4.00
N LYS A 134 0.29 -2.89 3.55
CA LYS A 134 -0.32 -1.90 4.45
C LYS A 134 -1.71 -2.29 4.99
N LYS A 135 -2.35 -3.29 4.37
CA LYS A 135 -3.71 -3.75 4.72
C LYS A 135 -4.80 -2.67 4.66
N ASN A 136 -4.56 -1.64 3.85
CA ASN A 136 -5.42 -0.46 3.80
C ASN A 136 -6.84 -0.80 3.36
N ARG A 137 -7.04 -1.82 2.50
CA ARG A 137 -8.36 -2.17 1.98
C ARG A 137 -9.18 -2.85 3.07
N GLY A 138 -8.59 -3.83 3.76
CA GLY A 138 -9.24 -4.47 4.90
C GLY A 138 -9.55 -3.50 6.03
N LEU A 139 -8.59 -2.64 6.38
CA LEU A 139 -8.79 -1.61 7.41
C LEU A 139 -9.84 -0.57 7.00
N ALA A 140 -9.88 -0.16 5.73
CA ALA A 140 -10.88 0.78 5.23
C ALA A 140 -12.32 0.25 5.42
N THR A 141 -12.55 -1.06 5.25
CA THR A 141 -13.87 -1.67 5.53
C THR A 141 -14.25 -1.54 7.01
N VAL A 142 -13.30 -1.77 7.91
CA VAL A 142 -13.54 -1.66 9.36
C VAL A 142 -13.87 -0.22 9.74
N TYR A 143 -13.14 0.76 9.19
CA TYR A 143 -13.46 2.18 9.41
C TYR A 143 -14.80 2.56 8.83
N ALA A 144 -15.08 2.18 7.58
CA ALA A 144 -16.36 2.46 6.94
C ALA A 144 -17.51 1.87 7.78
N PHE A 145 -17.36 0.64 8.28
CA PHE A 145 -18.37 0.02 9.14
C PHE A 145 -18.55 0.80 10.44
N ARG A 146 -17.46 1.18 11.13
CA ARG A 146 -17.54 1.99 12.36
C ARG A 146 -18.19 3.35 12.14
N MET A 147 -18.05 3.94 10.96
CA MET A 147 -18.63 5.24 10.61
C MET A 147 -20.10 5.15 10.20
N LEU A 148 -20.50 4.05 9.55
CA LEU A 148 -21.83 3.87 8.98
C LEU A 148 -22.80 3.18 9.95
N ALA A 149 -22.30 2.25 10.76
CA ALA A 149 -23.15 1.46 11.64
C ALA A 149 -23.74 2.33 12.78
N PRO A 150 -25.03 2.14 13.10
CA PRO A 150 -25.65 2.70 14.29
C PRO A 150 -24.90 2.33 15.57
N LYS A 151 -24.93 3.20 16.60
CA LYS A 151 -24.16 2.99 17.85
C LYS A 151 -24.49 1.68 18.56
N ASP A 152 -25.75 1.25 18.49
CA ASP A 152 -26.24 -0.02 19.04
C ASP A 152 -25.71 -1.25 18.29
N GLN A 153 -25.34 -1.09 17.01
CA GLN A 153 -24.76 -2.16 16.20
C GLN A 153 -23.23 -2.26 16.33
N LEU A 154 -22.56 -1.31 16.99
CA LEU A 154 -21.12 -1.33 17.27
C LEU A 154 -20.77 -2.28 18.44
N THR A 155 -21.30 -3.49 18.40
CA THR A 155 -20.99 -4.57 19.36
C THR A 155 -19.63 -5.17 19.06
N ALA A 156 -19.00 -5.79 20.07
CA ALA A 156 -17.72 -6.48 19.90
C ALA A 156 -17.79 -7.56 18.80
N GLU A 157 -18.93 -8.25 18.69
CA GLU A 157 -19.15 -9.27 17.66
C GLU A 157 -19.24 -8.66 16.25
N ASN A 158 -20.02 -7.61 16.05
CA ASN A 158 -20.11 -6.97 14.74
C ASN A 158 -18.78 -6.30 14.32
N ILE A 159 -18.02 -5.77 15.28
CA ILE A 159 -16.65 -5.29 15.03
C ILE A 159 -15.77 -6.46 14.60
N ARG A 160 -15.81 -7.61 15.29
CA ARG A 160 -15.08 -8.82 14.89
C ARG A 160 -15.45 -9.27 13.48
N LEU A 161 -16.74 -9.29 13.14
CA LEU A 161 -17.21 -9.60 11.78
C LEU A 161 -16.64 -8.62 10.74
N SER A 162 -16.56 -7.32 11.05
CA SER A 162 -15.96 -6.32 10.15
C SER A 162 -14.46 -6.56 9.92
N LEU A 163 -13.74 -7.02 10.95
CA LEU A 163 -12.32 -7.41 10.83
C LEU A 163 -12.18 -8.65 9.93
N ILE A 164 -13.05 -9.65 10.08
CA ILE A 164 -13.07 -10.86 9.24
C ILE A 164 -13.38 -10.49 7.78
N MET A 165 -14.35 -9.59 7.55
CA MET A 165 -14.65 -9.08 6.21
C MET A 165 -13.43 -8.38 5.60
N GLY A 166 -12.72 -7.56 6.39
CA GLY A 166 -11.48 -6.94 5.96
C GLY A 166 -10.41 -7.96 5.56
N TRP A 167 -10.29 -9.08 6.28
CA TRP A 167 -9.39 -10.17 5.88
C TRP A 167 -9.85 -10.88 4.60
N CYS A 168 -11.15 -11.02 4.36
CA CYS A 168 -11.66 -11.55 3.08
C CYS A 168 -11.21 -10.67 1.91
N ILE A 169 -11.21 -9.34 2.06
CA ILE A 169 -10.70 -8.41 1.05
C ILE A 169 -9.18 -8.54 0.85
N GLU A 170 -8.41 -8.64 1.94
CA GLU A 170 -6.95 -8.80 1.83
C GLU A 170 -6.56 -10.15 1.21
N MET A 171 -7.31 -11.22 1.48
CA MET A 171 -7.17 -12.51 0.80
C MET A 171 -7.50 -12.40 -0.69
N PHE A 172 -8.59 -11.71 -1.03
CA PHE A 172 -8.98 -11.48 -2.42
C PHE A 172 -7.94 -10.67 -3.20
N GLN A 173 -7.35 -9.66 -2.56
CA GLN A 173 -6.23 -8.92 -3.12
C GLN A 173 -4.98 -9.80 -3.29
N ALA A 174 -4.67 -10.66 -2.30
CA ALA A 174 -3.51 -11.55 -2.36
C ALA A 174 -3.63 -12.57 -3.51
N PHE A 175 -4.83 -13.10 -3.75
CA PHE A 175 -5.15 -13.91 -4.93
C PHE A 175 -4.76 -13.22 -6.23
N PHE A 176 -5.26 -11.99 -6.45
CA PHE A 176 -4.91 -11.24 -7.66
C PHE A 176 -3.43 -10.93 -7.78
N LEU A 177 -2.75 -10.61 -6.68
CA LEU A 177 -1.31 -10.31 -6.69
C LEU A 177 -0.47 -11.52 -7.10
N VAL A 178 -0.84 -12.74 -6.67
CA VAL A 178 -0.13 -13.95 -7.10
C VAL A 178 -0.28 -14.17 -8.61
N LEU A 179 -1.47 -13.95 -9.17
CA LEU A 179 -1.68 -14.07 -10.61
C LEU A 179 -0.98 -12.96 -11.40
N ASP A 180 -1.08 -11.70 -10.95
CA ASP A 180 -0.41 -10.53 -11.51
C ASP A 180 1.11 -10.73 -11.54
N ASP A 181 1.70 -11.22 -10.45
CA ASP A 181 3.13 -11.50 -10.36
C ASP A 181 3.59 -12.54 -11.41
N ILE A 182 2.76 -13.56 -11.70
CA ILE A 182 3.04 -14.58 -12.72
C ILE A 182 2.90 -13.99 -14.13
N MET A 183 1.81 -13.27 -14.40
CA MET A 183 1.55 -12.66 -15.71
C MET A 183 2.61 -11.64 -16.10
N ASP A 184 3.07 -10.84 -15.14
CA ASP A 184 4.08 -9.80 -15.33
C ASP A 184 5.52 -10.35 -15.24
N ASN A 185 5.70 -11.62 -14.87
CA ASN A 185 7.00 -12.21 -14.58
C ASN A 185 7.78 -11.42 -13.49
N SER A 186 7.06 -10.87 -12.51
CA SER A 186 7.60 -10.03 -11.43
C SER A 186 8.62 -10.77 -10.55
N ILE A 187 9.61 -10.05 -10.01
CA ILE A 187 10.69 -10.65 -9.20
C ILE A 187 10.36 -10.62 -7.71
N THR A 188 9.93 -9.46 -7.20
CA THR A 188 9.71 -9.23 -5.76
C THR A 188 8.37 -8.57 -5.48
N ARG A 189 7.75 -8.96 -4.36
CA ARG A 189 6.52 -8.39 -3.82
C ARG A 189 6.65 -8.25 -2.30
N ARG A 190 6.32 -7.07 -1.75
CA ARG A 190 6.32 -6.80 -0.29
C ARG A 190 7.69 -7.09 0.36
N GLY A 191 8.78 -6.73 -0.35
CA GLY A 191 10.16 -6.93 0.11
C GLY A 191 10.66 -8.39 0.08
N ARG A 192 9.92 -9.31 -0.54
CA ARG A 192 10.26 -10.74 -0.64
C ARG A 192 10.12 -11.23 -2.09
N PRO A 193 10.68 -12.39 -2.47
CA PRO A 193 10.41 -12.99 -3.78
C PRO A 193 8.90 -13.21 -4.01
N CYS A 194 8.43 -12.96 -5.24
CA CYS A 194 7.05 -13.31 -5.63
C CYS A 194 6.78 -14.79 -5.37
N TRP A 195 5.55 -15.14 -4.98
CA TRP A 195 5.21 -16.49 -4.52
C TRP A 195 5.56 -17.58 -5.53
N TYR A 196 5.28 -17.36 -6.81
CA TYR A 196 5.58 -18.31 -7.88
C TYR A 196 7.09 -18.56 -8.09
N ARG A 197 7.95 -17.64 -7.64
CA ARG A 197 9.41 -17.83 -7.67
C ARG A 197 9.94 -18.52 -6.42
N ASN A 198 9.13 -18.66 -5.39
CA ASN A 198 9.54 -19.31 -4.14
C ASN A 198 9.67 -20.82 -4.37
N ASN A 199 10.79 -21.41 -3.95
CA ASN A 199 11.07 -22.85 -4.07
C ASN A 199 10.77 -23.47 -5.46
N ASN A 200 10.97 -22.71 -6.54
CA ASN A 200 10.68 -23.15 -7.92
C ASN A 200 9.23 -23.61 -8.16
N LEU A 201 8.25 -23.03 -7.45
CA LEU A 201 6.82 -23.33 -7.62
C LEU A 201 6.33 -23.15 -9.06
N GLY A 202 6.76 -22.08 -9.72
CA GLY A 202 6.35 -21.74 -11.07
C GLY A 202 4.83 -21.61 -11.19
N ILE A 203 4.26 -22.19 -12.25
CA ILE A 203 2.83 -22.10 -12.56
C ILE A 203 1.93 -22.80 -11.53
N ALA A 204 2.47 -23.67 -10.68
CA ALA A 204 1.68 -24.31 -9.61
C ALA A 204 1.08 -23.27 -8.63
N ALA A 205 1.72 -22.10 -8.51
CA ALA A 205 1.21 -20.98 -7.72
C ALA A 205 -0.16 -20.45 -8.18
N VAL A 206 -0.60 -20.76 -9.41
CA VAL A 206 -1.96 -20.45 -9.88
C VAL A 206 -3.00 -21.17 -9.01
N ASN A 207 -2.77 -22.45 -8.68
CA ASN A 207 -3.67 -23.21 -7.82
C ASN A 207 -3.71 -22.64 -6.40
N ASP A 208 -2.57 -22.19 -5.87
CA ASP A 208 -2.51 -21.53 -4.57
C ASP A 208 -3.30 -20.21 -4.54
N GLY A 209 -3.31 -19.47 -5.67
CA GLY A 209 -4.19 -18.33 -5.87
C GLY A 209 -5.66 -18.72 -5.76
N ILE A 210 -6.10 -19.70 -6.55
CA ILE A 210 -7.48 -20.22 -6.54
C ILE A 210 -7.88 -20.72 -5.14
N LEU A 211 -6.95 -21.30 -4.40
CA LEU A 211 -7.18 -21.76 -3.04
C LEU A 211 -7.42 -20.60 -2.08
N MET A 212 -6.70 -19.49 -2.21
CA MET A 212 -6.97 -18.26 -1.44
C MET A 212 -8.33 -17.66 -1.79
N GLU A 213 -8.69 -17.63 -3.07
CA GLU A 213 -10.01 -17.20 -3.51
C GLU A 213 -11.11 -18.05 -2.89
N ASN A 214 -11.04 -19.37 -3.03
CA ASN A 214 -12.04 -20.27 -2.44
C ASN A 214 -12.06 -20.20 -0.91
N GLY A 215 -10.91 -19.99 -0.27
CA GLY A 215 -10.81 -19.75 1.16
C GLY A 215 -11.66 -18.56 1.61
N LEU A 216 -11.69 -17.46 0.84
CA LEU A 216 -12.54 -16.31 1.17
C LEU A 216 -14.02 -16.72 1.23
N TYR A 217 -14.50 -17.50 0.26
CA TYR A 217 -15.89 -17.91 0.18
C TYR A 217 -16.25 -18.90 1.31
N GLN A 218 -15.27 -19.69 1.78
CA GLN A 218 -15.45 -20.51 2.98
C GLN A 218 -15.60 -19.66 4.24
N LEU A 219 -14.85 -18.56 4.38
CA LEU A 219 -15.04 -17.61 5.49
C LEU A 219 -16.38 -16.90 5.40
N LEU A 220 -16.77 -16.45 4.21
CA LEU A 220 -18.06 -15.81 3.98
C LEU A 220 -19.20 -16.73 4.40
N ARG A 221 -19.18 -17.99 3.94
CA ARG A 221 -20.16 -19.00 4.34
C ARG A 221 -20.13 -19.30 5.83
N ARG A 222 -18.97 -19.27 6.49
CA ARG A 222 -18.88 -19.59 7.92
C ARG A 222 -19.44 -18.49 8.81
N TYR A 223 -19.11 -17.24 8.51
CA TYR A 223 -19.37 -16.10 9.40
C TYR A 223 -20.60 -15.29 9.01
N PHE A 224 -21.00 -15.32 7.74
CA PHE A 224 -22.02 -14.42 7.21
C PHE A 224 -23.24 -15.12 6.64
N ARG A 225 -23.25 -16.47 6.53
CA ARG A 225 -24.37 -17.24 5.94
C ARG A 225 -25.77 -16.89 6.46
N ASP A 226 -25.88 -16.59 7.76
CA ASP A 226 -27.16 -16.34 8.42
C ASP A 226 -27.45 -14.83 8.53
N LYS A 227 -26.60 -13.98 7.93
CA LYS A 227 -26.79 -12.53 7.88
C LYS A 227 -27.66 -12.15 6.68
N PRO A 228 -28.54 -11.15 6.82
CA PRO A 228 -29.44 -10.75 5.74
C PRO A 228 -28.72 -10.21 4.49
N TYR A 229 -27.49 -9.73 4.64
CA TYR A 229 -26.66 -9.21 3.54
C TYR A 229 -25.74 -10.26 2.90
N TYR A 230 -25.81 -11.55 3.27
CA TYR A 230 -24.88 -12.56 2.79
C TYR A 230 -24.79 -12.63 1.26
N VAL A 231 -25.94 -12.67 0.59
CA VAL A 231 -26.04 -12.76 -0.88
C VAL A 231 -25.43 -11.53 -1.53
N HIS A 232 -25.78 -10.33 -1.05
CA HIS A 232 -25.22 -9.06 -1.56
C HIS A 232 -23.70 -9.01 -1.43
N VAL A 233 -23.14 -9.49 -0.32
CA VAL A 233 -21.70 -9.58 -0.12
C VAL A 233 -21.06 -10.54 -1.13
N MET A 234 -21.64 -11.72 -1.31
CA MET A 234 -21.16 -12.72 -2.28
C MET A 234 -21.17 -12.17 -3.71
N GLU A 235 -22.30 -11.58 -4.13
CA GLU A 235 -22.47 -10.96 -5.45
C GLU A 235 -21.45 -9.85 -5.66
N LEU A 236 -21.23 -8.99 -4.65
CA LEU A 236 -20.27 -7.90 -4.74
C LEU A 236 -18.82 -8.40 -4.93
N PHE A 237 -18.43 -9.51 -4.28
CA PHE A 237 -17.13 -10.14 -4.53
C PHE A 237 -17.04 -10.71 -5.95
N HIS A 238 -18.09 -11.37 -6.46
CA HIS A 238 -18.12 -11.92 -7.82
C HIS A 238 -18.12 -10.83 -8.90
N ASP A 239 -18.89 -9.76 -8.72
CA ASP A 239 -18.87 -8.59 -9.61
C ASP A 239 -17.48 -7.98 -9.66
N PHE A 240 -16.85 -7.85 -8.51
CA PHE A 240 -15.51 -7.27 -8.42
C PHE A 240 -14.44 -8.21 -9.00
N LEU A 241 -14.58 -9.53 -8.87
CA LEU A 241 -13.78 -10.54 -9.57
C LEU A 241 -13.85 -10.32 -11.09
N PHE A 242 -15.07 -10.22 -11.62
CA PHE A 242 -15.33 -10.06 -13.04
C PHE A 242 -14.73 -8.75 -13.58
N ILE A 243 -14.95 -7.64 -12.88
CA ILE A 243 -14.40 -6.32 -13.22
C ILE A 243 -12.86 -6.35 -13.24
N SER A 244 -12.24 -6.94 -12.23
CA SER A 244 -10.78 -6.99 -12.10
C SER A 244 -10.15 -7.87 -13.18
N ALA A 245 -10.73 -9.04 -13.44
CA ALA A 245 -10.27 -9.94 -14.50
C ALA A 245 -10.35 -9.26 -15.89
N HIS A 246 -11.46 -8.59 -16.20
CA HIS A 246 -11.59 -7.82 -17.44
C HIS A 246 -10.57 -6.69 -17.55
N SER A 247 -10.26 -6.02 -16.44
CA SER A 247 -9.25 -4.95 -16.40
C SER A 247 -7.86 -5.47 -16.75
N SER A 248 -7.47 -6.59 -16.15
CA SER A 248 -6.19 -7.25 -16.44
C SER A 248 -6.12 -7.73 -17.89
N GLU A 249 -7.20 -8.27 -18.45
CA GLU A 249 -7.26 -8.67 -19.86
C GLU A 249 -7.07 -7.47 -20.82
N ILE A 250 -7.71 -6.34 -20.54
CA ILE A 250 -7.56 -5.11 -21.35
C ILE A 250 -6.09 -4.64 -21.38
N GLU A 251 -5.40 -4.72 -20.24
CA GLU A 251 -3.98 -4.36 -20.10
C GLU A 251 -3.09 -5.34 -20.87
N TYR A 252 -3.35 -6.65 -20.74
CA TYR A 252 -2.65 -7.69 -21.48
C TYR A 252 -2.79 -7.52 -23.00
N LEU A 253 -4.01 -7.26 -23.49
CA LEU A 253 -4.27 -7.02 -24.92
C LEU A 253 -3.60 -5.75 -25.46
N SER A 254 -3.41 -4.74 -24.59
CA SER A 254 -2.67 -3.50 -24.90
C SER A 254 -1.16 -3.69 -24.94
N THR A 255 -0.64 -4.71 -24.28
CA THR A 255 0.79 -5.00 -24.14
C THR A 255 1.21 -6.30 -24.85
N HIS A 256 0.33 -6.91 -25.66
CA HIS A 256 0.55 -8.24 -26.26
C HIS A 256 1.95 -8.42 -26.87
N LYS A 257 2.71 -9.39 -26.33
CA LYS A 257 4.14 -9.67 -26.59
C LYS A 257 5.13 -8.58 -26.15
N ARG A 258 4.83 -7.83 -25.08
CA ARG A 258 5.65 -6.71 -24.57
C ARG A 258 5.94 -5.64 -25.63
N LYS A 259 5.05 -5.53 -26.63
CA LYS A 259 5.11 -4.46 -27.63
C LYS A 259 4.03 -3.45 -27.28
N ALA A 260 4.46 -2.35 -26.69
CA ALA A 260 3.58 -1.23 -26.39
C ALA A 260 2.85 -0.77 -27.66
N LYS A 261 1.52 -0.86 -27.65
CA LYS A 261 0.68 -0.29 -28.71
C LYS A 261 0.46 1.17 -28.41
N PHE A 262 1.47 2.02 -28.64
CA PHE A 262 1.42 3.46 -28.30
C PHE A 262 0.20 4.21 -28.84
N ARG A 263 -0.34 3.77 -29.99
CA ARG A 263 -1.60 4.33 -30.55
C ARG A 263 -2.82 4.15 -29.64
N GLN A 264 -2.77 3.20 -28.71
CA GLN A 264 -3.82 2.93 -27.74
C GLN A 264 -3.62 3.69 -26.42
N PHE A 265 -2.47 4.34 -26.22
CA PHE A 265 -2.15 5.11 -25.01
C PHE A 265 -2.88 6.45 -25.07
N THR A 266 -4.17 6.39 -24.77
CA THR A 266 -5.06 7.55 -24.73
C THR A 266 -5.52 7.76 -23.31
N MET A 267 -5.77 9.03 -22.94
CA MET A 267 -6.25 9.35 -21.60
C MET A 267 -7.57 8.63 -21.26
N ASN A 268 -8.43 8.42 -22.26
CA ASN A 268 -9.68 7.66 -22.08
C ASN A 268 -9.43 6.19 -21.71
N ARG A 269 -8.43 5.55 -22.33
CA ARG A 269 -8.07 4.17 -22.03
C ARG A 269 -7.37 4.07 -20.68
N TYR A 270 -6.43 4.98 -20.39
CA TYR A 270 -5.80 5.09 -19.08
C TYR A 270 -6.85 5.25 -17.96
N ASN A 271 -7.77 6.21 -18.10
CA ASN A 271 -8.87 6.42 -17.15
C ASN A 271 -9.72 5.17 -16.95
N SER A 272 -9.97 4.40 -18.02
CA SER A 272 -10.71 3.15 -17.94
C SER A 272 -9.93 2.10 -17.15
N ILE A 273 -8.65 1.86 -17.48
CA ILE A 273 -7.79 0.91 -16.78
C ILE A 273 -7.71 1.25 -15.29
N VAL A 274 -7.42 2.50 -14.97
CA VAL A 274 -7.33 2.99 -13.59
C VAL A 274 -8.64 2.85 -12.83
N LYS A 275 -9.76 3.20 -13.46
CA LYS A 275 -11.09 3.07 -12.88
C LYS A 275 -11.36 1.61 -12.51
N TYR A 276 -11.23 0.70 -13.46
CA TYR A 276 -11.63 -0.70 -13.26
C TYR A 276 -10.61 -1.52 -12.42
N LYS A 277 -9.31 -1.28 -12.58
CA LYS A 277 -8.25 -2.00 -11.84
C LYS A 277 -8.11 -1.53 -10.39
N THR A 278 -8.16 -0.21 -10.17
CA THR A 278 -7.75 0.36 -8.88
C THR A 278 -8.91 0.97 -8.10
N ALA A 279 -9.80 1.71 -8.75
CA ALA A 279 -10.86 2.45 -8.05
C ALA A 279 -11.87 1.51 -7.39
N TYR A 280 -12.30 0.48 -8.12
CA TYR A 280 -13.26 -0.50 -7.60
C TYR A 280 -12.69 -1.27 -6.40
N SER A 281 -11.45 -1.75 -6.51
CA SER A 281 -10.80 -2.59 -5.50
C SER A 281 -10.47 -1.84 -4.22
N SER A 282 -10.05 -0.58 -4.37
CA SER A 282 -9.42 0.17 -3.28
C SER A 282 -10.39 1.10 -2.56
N PHE A 283 -11.50 1.46 -3.21
CA PHE A 283 -12.47 2.41 -2.65
C PHE A 283 -13.90 1.87 -2.64
N HIS A 284 -14.40 1.37 -3.77
CA HIS A 284 -15.79 0.91 -3.86
C HIS A 284 -16.06 -0.32 -2.99
N LEU A 285 -15.31 -1.41 -3.23
CA LEU A 285 -15.53 -2.69 -2.54
C LEU A 285 -15.49 -2.55 -1.00
N PRO A 286 -14.47 -1.91 -0.39
CA PRO A 286 -14.41 -1.80 1.06
C PRO A 286 -15.61 -1.08 1.69
N VAL A 287 -16.08 -0.02 1.03
CA VAL A 287 -17.19 0.81 1.54
C VAL A 287 -18.54 0.16 1.27
N ALA A 288 -18.75 -0.40 0.08
CA ALA A 288 -20.01 -1.09 -0.25
C ALA A 288 -20.24 -2.31 0.65
N LEU A 289 -19.20 -3.10 0.95
CA LEU A 289 -19.29 -4.17 1.95
C LEU A 289 -19.69 -3.65 3.32
N ALA A 290 -19.09 -2.54 3.77
CA ALA A 290 -19.44 -1.93 5.05
C ALA A 290 -20.88 -1.38 5.08
N MET A 291 -21.37 -0.81 3.98
CA MET A 291 -22.75 -0.34 3.84
C MET A 291 -23.74 -1.50 4.03
N TYR A 292 -23.53 -2.62 3.35
CA TYR A 292 -24.36 -3.81 3.54
C TYR A 292 -24.31 -4.35 4.97
N MET A 293 -23.12 -4.39 5.58
CA MET A 293 -22.95 -4.82 6.97
C MET A 293 -23.67 -3.91 7.97
N ALA A 294 -23.75 -2.61 7.68
CA ALA A 294 -24.46 -1.61 8.49
C ALA A 294 -25.98 -1.55 8.21
N GLY A 295 -26.49 -2.42 7.32
CA GLY A 295 -27.92 -2.53 7.02
C GLY A 295 -28.43 -1.63 5.89
N TYR A 296 -27.54 -0.95 5.16
CA TYR A 296 -27.91 -0.19 3.97
C TYR A 296 -28.04 -1.15 2.77
N MET A 297 -29.27 -1.55 2.46
CA MET A 297 -29.59 -2.47 1.36
C MET A 297 -30.09 -1.76 0.09
N ASP A 298 -30.36 -0.46 0.17
CA ASP A 298 -30.93 0.32 -0.93
C ASP A 298 -29.93 0.49 -2.09
N GLU A 299 -30.30 0.00 -3.28
CA GLU A 299 -29.43 0.02 -4.46
C GLU A 299 -29.05 1.43 -4.91
N GLU A 300 -29.94 2.41 -4.74
CA GLU A 300 -29.69 3.79 -5.15
C GLU A 300 -28.65 4.46 -4.25
N MET A 301 -28.67 4.20 -2.94
CA MET A 301 -27.60 4.63 -2.02
C MET A 301 -26.24 4.04 -2.42
N HIS A 302 -26.20 2.75 -2.76
CA HIS A 302 -24.97 2.11 -3.23
C HIS A 302 -24.50 2.70 -4.57
N ARG A 303 -25.42 3.01 -5.49
CA ARG A 303 -25.11 3.66 -6.77
C ARG A 303 -24.51 5.06 -6.58
N GLN A 304 -25.05 5.84 -5.66
CA GLN A 304 -24.53 7.17 -5.33
C GLN A 304 -23.15 7.08 -4.68
N ALA A 305 -22.97 6.18 -3.71
CA ALA A 305 -21.69 5.94 -3.07
C ALA A 305 -20.63 5.49 -4.10
N LYS A 306 -20.98 4.55 -4.99
CA LYS A 306 -20.13 4.10 -6.09
C LYS A 306 -19.68 5.25 -7.00
N THR A 307 -20.56 6.17 -7.33
CA THR A 307 -20.22 7.33 -8.18
C THR A 307 -19.11 8.17 -7.53
N ILE A 308 -19.28 8.54 -6.26
CA ILE A 308 -18.31 9.34 -5.49
C ILE A 308 -16.97 8.59 -5.31
N LEU A 309 -17.03 7.29 -5.00
CA LEU A 309 -15.84 6.49 -4.71
C LEU A 309 -14.99 6.25 -5.96
N LEU A 310 -15.63 6.09 -7.13
CA LEU A 310 -14.92 5.90 -8.39
C LEU A 310 -14.25 7.18 -8.90
N GLU A 311 -14.77 8.36 -8.57
CA GLU A 311 -14.12 9.64 -8.88
C GLU A 311 -12.78 9.83 -8.15
N ARG A 312 -12.58 9.18 -7.00
CA ARG A 312 -11.31 9.25 -6.25
C ARG A 312 -10.23 8.30 -6.74
N GLY A 313 -10.60 7.27 -7.52
CA GLY A 313 -9.68 6.26 -8.05
C GLY A 313 -8.54 6.79 -8.94
N PRO A 314 -8.81 7.73 -9.86
CA PRO A 314 -7.77 8.37 -10.68
C PRO A 314 -6.67 9.05 -9.86
N ILE A 315 -7.03 9.79 -8.82
CA ILE A 315 -6.06 10.52 -7.97
C ILE A 315 -5.12 9.54 -7.26
N PHE A 316 -5.67 8.44 -6.71
CA PHE A 316 -4.87 7.42 -6.03
C PHE A 316 -3.92 6.68 -6.98
N SER A 317 -4.35 6.40 -8.21
CA SER A 317 -3.54 5.67 -9.19
C SER A 317 -2.38 6.50 -9.71
N VAL A 318 -2.61 7.79 -10.00
CA VAL A 318 -1.53 8.73 -10.36
C VAL A 318 -0.46 8.80 -9.27
N HIS A 319 -0.87 8.82 -8.00
CA HIS A 319 0.06 8.82 -6.89
C HIS A 319 0.88 7.52 -6.80
N ASN A 320 0.23 6.37 -7.02
CA ASN A 320 0.89 5.06 -7.00
C ASN A 320 1.89 4.89 -8.15
N GLU A 321 1.54 5.34 -9.37
CA GLU A 321 2.42 5.29 -10.54
C GLU A 321 3.63 6.21 -10.39
N TYR A 322 3.45 7.43 -9.89
CA TYR A 322 4.55 8.32 -9.55
C TYR A 322 5.54 7.65 -8.59
N TYR A 323 5.06 6.96 -7.56
CA TYR A 323 5.93 6.27 -6.62
C TYR A 323 6.67 5.07 -7.23
N LYS A 324 6.02 4.30 -8.09
CA LYS A 324 6.67 3.16 -8.76
C LYS A 324 7.79 3.61 -9.70
N THR A 325 7.63 4.75 -10.36
CA THR A 325 8.58 5.25 -11.36
C THR A 325 9.73 6.06 -10.74
N PHE A 326 9.45 6.92 -9.76
CA PHE A 326 10.42 7.92 -9.30
C PHE A 326 11.02 7.68 -7.91
N ARG A 327 10.52 6.70 -7.14
CA ARG A 327 11.13 6.36 -5.85
C ARG A 327 12.23 5.32 -6.08
N THR A 328 13.48 5.69 -5.83
CA THR A 328 14.64 4.78 -5.92
C THR A 328 15.18 4.44 -4.53
N GLY A 329 15.59 3.18 -4.32
CA GLY A 329 16.30 2.72 -3.12
C GLY A 329 15.49 1.90 -2.10
N ILE A 330 16.15 1.59 -0.97
CA ILE A 330 15.83 0.62 0.12
C ILE A 330 14.40 0.73 0.71
N CYS A 331 13.61 1.76 0.35
CA CYS A 331 12.24 1.97 0.82
C CYS A 331 11.15 1.51 -0.16
N VAL A 332 11.48 0.82 -1.26
CA VAL A 332 10.48 0.32 -2.22
C VAL A 332 10.35 -1.19 -2.11
N ASP A 333 9.18 -1.64 -1.64
CA ASP A 333 8.82 -3.05 -1.45
C ASP A 333 8.64 -3.85 -2.78
N ILE A 334 8.75 -3.17 -3.93
CA ILE A 334 8.50 -3.69 -5.28
C ILE A 334 9.48 -3.01 -6.25
N ILE A 335 10.17 -3.79 -7.09
CA ILE A 335 10.91 -3.25 -8.24
C ILE A 335 9.88 -2.90 -9.33
N GLY A 336 9.80 -1.63 -9.74
CA GLY A 336 8.85 -1.20 -10.75
C GLY A 336 9.22 -1.73 -12.14
N THR A 337 8.31 -2.44 -12.79
CA THR A 337 8.51 -3.02 -14.14
C THR A 337 7.69 -2.30 -15.23
N ASP A 338 6.93 -1.26 -14.86
CA ASP A 338 5.91 -0.66 -15.73
C ASP A 338 6.48 -0.17 -17.10
N ILE A 339 7.73 0.34 -17.12
CA ILE A 339 8.42 0.76 -18.35
C ILE A 339 8.85 -0.46 -19.19
N GLU A 340 9.44 -1.48 -18.55
CA GLU A 340 9.94 -2.69 -19.23
C GLU A 340 8.80 -3.51 -19.85
N ASP A 341 7.64 -3.53 -19.19
CA ASP A 341 6.44 -4.21 -19.63
C ASP A 341 5.63 -3.39 -20.65
N GLY A 342 6.03 -2.14 -20.90
CA GLY A 342 5.35 -1.25 -21.84
C GLY A 342 3.91 -0.93 -21.43
N LYS A 343 3.68 -0.75 -20.12
CA LYS A 343 2.35 -0.49 -19.56
C LYS A 343 1.87 0.93 -19.89
N CYS A 344 0.55 1.09 -19.95
CA CYS A 344 -0.08 2.39 -20.17
C CYS A 344 -0.19 3.14 -18.84
N THR A 345 0.92 3.74 -18.40
CA THR A 345 0.99 4.62 -17.21
C THR A 345 0.87 6.09 -17.60
N LEU A 346 0.60 6.98 -16.63
CA LEU A 346 0.54 8.43 -16.85
C LEU A 346 1.89 9.02 -17.30
#